data_AF-F2W479-F1
#
_entry.id   AF-F2W479-F1
#
_cell.length_a   1.000
_cell.length_b   1.000
_cell.length_c   1.000
_cell.angle_alpha   90.00
_cell.angle_beta   90.00
_cell.angle_gamma   90.00
#
_symmetry.space_group_name_H-M   'P 1'
#
loop_
_entity.id
_entity.type
_entity.pdbx_description
1 polymer ?
#
loop_
_entity_poly.entity_id
_entity_poly.type
_entity_poly.pdbx_seq_one_letter_code
_entity_poly.pdbx_strand_id
1 'polypeptide(L)'
;MDNATHVAVYFGSYLKKPPVPMSRLEHYAGQDEIGLRYNSHRTRREEYLLMSGDAFMERFSWHVADKGFRMVRFYGFLSPAKRRLLEELVYVITETVIKTAMQIRWRGMYQRLLKVDPLKCILCESQMRFTGLKRGYRLAELVMMHEPLARMQYCG
;
A
#
# COMPACT_ATOMS: atom_id res chain seq x y z
N MET A 1 13.45 -9.39 -22.95
CA MET A 1 13.83 -9.23 -21.53
C MET A 1 14.35 -10.56 -21.06
N ASP A 2 15.51 -10.58 -20.42
CA ASP A 2 16.09 -11.81 -19.88
C ASP A 2 15.20 -12.37 -18.75
N ASN A 3 15.12 -13.69 -18.61
CA ASN A 3 14.19 -14.36 -17.70
C ASN A 3 14.42 -13.91 -16.24
N ALA A 4 15.70 -13.74 -15.87
CA ALA A 4 16.10 -13.23 -14.56
C ALA A 4 15.56 -11.82 -14.27
N THR A 5 15.50 -10.95 -15.28
CA THR A 5 14.98 -9.59 -15.13
C THR A 5 13.47 -9.60 -14.91
N HIS A 6 12.75 -10.46 -15.64
CA HIS A 6 11.31 -10.63 -15.49
C HIS A 6 10.94 -11.19 -14.10
N VAL A 7 11.67 -12.21 -13.63
CA VAL A 7 11.49 -12.79 -12.30
C VAL A 7 11.77 -11.75 -11.20
N ALA A 8 12.85 -10.97 -11.32
CA ALA A 8 13.20 -9.94 -10.34
C ALA A 8 12.14 -8.82 -10.25
N VAL A 9 11.62 -8.35 -11.38
CA VAL A 9 10.55 -7.32 -11.41
C VAL A 9 9.24 -7.87 -10.84
N TYR A 10 8.90 -9.12 -11.18
CA TYR A 10 7.73 -9.80 -10.64
C TYR A 10 7.83 -9.92 -9.11
N PHE A 11 8.91 -10.52 -8.60
CA PHE A 11 9.12 -10.66 -7.15
C PHE A 11 9.19 -9.32 -6.42
N GLY A 12 9.87 -8.31 -6.98
CA GLY A 12 9.99 -7.00 -6.34
C GLY A 12 8.62 -6.34 -6.09
N SER A 13 7.66 -6.54 -7.00
CA SER A 13 6.29 -6.03 -6.85
C SER A 13 5.55 -6.71 -5.69
N TYR A 14 5.73 -8.02 -5.54
CA TYR A 14 5.14 -8.83 -4.48
C TYR A 14 5.78 -8.60 -3.11
N LEU A 15 7.11 -8.42 -3.06
CA LEU A 15 7.82 -8.09 -1.82
C LEU A 15 7.42 -6.72 -1.27
N LYS A 16 7.17 -5.75 -2.15
CA LYS A 16 6.81 -4.38 -1.72
C LYS A 16 5.38 -4.30 -1.16
N LYS A 17 4.43 -5.07 -1.70
CA LYS A 17 3.02 -5.06 -1.30
C LYS A 17 2.42 -6.47 -1.40
N PRO A 18 2.78 -7.39 -0.49
CA PRO A 18 2.26 -8.74 -0.54
C PRO A 18 0.75 -8.75 -0.24
N PRO A 19 -0.02 -9.71 -0.81
CA PRO A 19 -1.44 -9.90 -0.50
C PRO A 19 -1.71 -10.10 0.99
N VAL A 20 -0.74 -10.71 1.68
CA VAL A 20 -0.72 -10.88 3.14
C VAL A 20 0.60 -10.29 3.66
N PRO A 21 0.57 -9.23 4.50
CA PRO A 21 1.77 -8.70 5.14
C PRO A 21 2.47 -9.75 5.99
N MET A 22 3.81 -9.77 5.96
CA MET A 22 4.61 -10.69 6.79
C MET A 22 4.32 -10.53 8.29
N SER A 23 3.97 -9.33 8.75
CA SER A 23 3.59 -9.07 10.14
C SER A 23 2.33 -9.81 10.61
N ARG A 24 1.54 -10.36 9.68
CA ARG A 24 0.34 -11.15 9.97
C ARG A 24 0.60 -12.66 9.99
N LEU A 25 1.73 -13.09 9.44
CA LEU A 25 2.18 -14.48 9.47
C LEU A 25 3.00 -14.67 10.74
N GLU A 26 2.39 -15.26 11.77
CA GLU A 26 3.03 -15.35 13.10
C GLU A 26 4.00 -16.51 13.21
N HIS A 27 3.66 -17.65 12.62
CA HIS A 27 4.43 -18.86 12.80
C HIS A 27 4.49 -19.70 11.53
N TYR A 28 5.71 -20.00 11.10
CA TYR A 28 6.02 -21.11 10.21
C TYR A 28 6.72 -22.14 11.09
N ALA A 29 5.94 -23.07 11.65
CA ALA A 29 6.38 -23.96 12.74
C ALA A 29 7.37 -25.05 12.31
N GLY A 30 7.79 -25.09 11.04
CA GLY A 30 8.47 -26.25 10.46
C GLY A 30 7.64 -27.54 10.42
N GLN A 31 6.44 -27.54 11.02
CA GLN A 31 5.50 -28.67 11.10
C GLN A 31 4.32 -28.52 10.12
N ASP A 32 4.58 -27.89 8.97
CA ASP A 32 3.64 -27.73 7.86
C ASP A 32 2.35 -26.94 8.20
N GLU A 33 2.33 -26.23 9.33
CA GLU A 33 1.23 -25.36 9.75
C GLU A 33 1.64 -23.88 9.69
N ILE A 34 0.72 -23.05 9.22
CA ILE A 34 0.85 -21.60 9.07
C ILE A 34 -0.20 -20.91 9.94
N GLY A 35 0.29 -20.09 10.87
CA GLY A 35 -0.53 -19.21 11.70
C GLY A 35 -0.71 -17.82 11.10
N LEU A 36 -1.95 -17.39 10.90
CA LEU A 36 -2.33 -16.10 10.33
C LEU A 36 -3.23 -15.30 11.28
N ARG A 37 -2.86 -14.06 11.59
CA ARG A 37 -3.76 -13.06 12.20
C ARG A 37 -4.43 -12.18 11.17
N TYR A 38 -5.74 -11.99 11.28
CA TYR A 38 -6.49 -11.12 10.38
C TYR A 38 -7.63 -10.41 11.09
N ASN A 39 -8.04 -9.25 10.55
CA ASN A 39 -9.23 -8.56 11.00
C ASN A 39 -10.45 -9.13 10.28
N SER A 40 -11.34 -9.77 11.03
CA SER A 40 -12.56 -10.36 10.52
C SER A 40 -13.59 -9.27 10.23
N HIS A 41 -14.05 -9.17 8.99
CA HIS A 41 -15.13 -8.25 8.62
C HIS A 41 -16.48 -8.62 9.26
N ARG A 42 -16.66 -9.89 9.65
CA ARG A 42 -17.89 -10.41 10.26
C ARG A 42 -17.99 -10.02 11.73
N THR A 43 -16.91 -10.25 12.49
CA THR A 43 -16.89 -10.02 13.94
C THR A 43 -16.30 -8.67 14.33
N ARG A 44 -15.64 -7.97 13.38
CA ARG A 44 -14.90 -6.73 13.60
C ARG A 44 -13.79 -6.84 14.66
N ARG A 45 -13.27 -8.05 14.85
CA ARG A 45 -12.17 -8.34 15.78
C ARG A 45 -11.01 -8.95 15.01
N GLU A 46 -9.84 -8.88 15.63
CA GLU A 46 -8.70 -9.65 15.17
C GLU A 46 -8.89 -11.11 15.58
N GLU A 47 -8.72 -12.00 14.61
CA GLU A 47 -8.87 -13.45 14.76
C GLU A 47 -7.59 -14.14 14.32
N TYR A 48 -7.39 -15.35 14.85
CA TYR A 48 -6.26 -16.23 14.52
C TYR A 48 -6.77 -17.43 13.72
N LEU A 49 -6.06 -17.76 12.65
CA LEU A 49 -6.35 -18.90 11.80
C LEU A 49 -5.09 -19.74 11.62
N LEU A 50 -5.19 -21.00 12.02
CA LEU A 50 -4.18 -22.02 11.78
C LEU A 50 -4.64 -22.91 10.62
N MET A 51 -3.75 -23.17 9.67
CA MET A 51 -4.02 -24.06 8.54
C MET A 51 -2.74 -24.73 8.07
N SER A 52 -2.84 -25.80 7.28
CA SER A 52 -1.67 -26.40 6.65
C SER A 52 -1.04 -25.47 5.59
N GLY A 53 0.23 -25.71 5.27
CA GLY A 53 0.97 -25.02 4.21
C GLY A 53 0.27 -25.10 2.86
N ASP A 54 -0.23 -26.29 2.50
CA ASP A 54 -0.98 -26.50 1.26
C ASP A 54 -2.28 -25.69 1.20
N ALA A 55 -3.07 -25.71 2.28
CA ALA A 55 -4.32 -24.95 2.36
C ALA A 55 -4.06 -23.44 2.31
N PHE A 56 -2.94 -22.99 2.88
CA PHE A 56 -2.49 -21.62 2.77
C PHE A 56 -2.11 -21.28 1.33
N MET A 57 -1.29 -22.10 0.66
CA MET A 57 -0.83 -21.86 -0.70
C MET A 57 -1.99 -21.84 -1.70
N GLU A 58 -2.98 -22.72 -1.53
CA GLU A 58 -4.21 -22.72 -2.32
C GLU A 58 -4.95 -21.39 -2.20
N ARG A 59 -5.25 -20.94 -0.96
CA ARG A 59 -5.95 -19.66 -0.72
C ARG A 59 -5.11 -18.46 -1.13
N PHE A 60 -3.81 -18.54 -0.89
CA PHE A 60 -2.88 -17.50 -1.29
C PHE A 60 -2.91 -17.37 -2.80
N SER A 61 -2.96 -18.46 -3.57
CA SER A 61 -3.01 -18.40 -5.05
C SER A 61 -4.22 -17.65 -5.62
N TRP A 62 -5.33 -17.50 -4.89
CA TRP A 62 -6.57 -16.88 -5.39
C TRP A 62 -6.43 -15.41 -5.83
N HIS A 63 -5.40 -14.69 -5.36
CA HIS A 63 -5.15 -13.32 -5.83
C HIS A 63 -4.47 -13.30 -7.23
N VAL A 64 -3.91 -14.42 -7.68
CA VAL A 64 -3.29 -14.57 -8.99
C VAL A 64 -4.38 -14.94 -9.99
N ALA A 65 -4.66 -14.02 -10.91
CA ALA A 65 -5.63 -14.26 -11.97
C ALA A 65 -5.05 -15.13 -13.08
N ASP A 66 -5.92 -15.89 -13.76
CA ASP A 66 -5.55 -16.68 -14.93
C ASP A 66 -4.94 -15.81 -16.04
N LYS A 67 -4.10 -16.43 -16.87
CA LYS A 67 -3.47 -15.74 -17.99
C LYS A 67 -4.54 -15.22 -18.95
N GLY A 68 -4.51 -13.91 -19.19
CA GLY A 68 -5.48 -13.23 -20.07
C GLY A 68 -6.77 -12.83 -19.37
N PHE A 69 -6.98 -13.22 -18.11
CA PHE A 69 -8.11 -12.75 -17.33
C PHE A 69 -7.93 -11.28 -16.98
N ARG A 70 -8.93 -10.46 -17.32
CA ARG A 70 -8.99 -9.05 -16.90
C ARG A 70 -9.89 -8.94 -15.69
N MET A 71 -9.29 -8.73 -14.52
CA MET A 71 -10.04 -8.49 -13.29
C MET A 71 -10.80 -7.16 -13.38
N VAL A 72 -12.14 -7.21 -13.30
CA VAL A 72 -12.99 -6.01 -13.27
C VAL A 72 -13.35 -5.70 -11.82
N ARG A 73 -12.70 -4.68 -11.25
CA ARG A 73 -12.92 -4.29 -9.84
C ARG A 73 -14.28 -3.63 -9.59
N PHE A 74 -14.78 -2.88 -10.56
CA PHE A 74 -16.05 -2.17 -10.47
C PHE A 74 -16.90 -2.44 -11.70
N TYR A 75 -18.10 -2.98 -11.49
CA TYR A 75 -19.04 -3.34 -12.55
C TYR A 75 -20.45 -2.89 -12.19
N GLY A 76 -21.38 -3.00 -13.15
CA GLY A 76 -22.77 -2.60 -12.96
C GLY A 76 -22.91 -1.13 -12.58
N PHE A 77 -23.61 -0.85 -11.47
CA PHE A 77 -23.85 0.51 -10.98
C PHE A 77 -22.56 1.21 -10.49
N LEU A 78 -21.55 0.45 -10.06
CA LEU A 78 -20.24 0.98 -9.63
C LEU A 78 -19.26 1.16 -10.80
N SER A 79 -19.62 0.72 -12.00
CA SER A 79 -18.74 0.87 -13.17
C SER A 79 -18.36 2.34 -13.40
N PRO A 80 -17.13 2.66 -13.83
CA PRO A 80 -16.70 4.06 -13.98
C PRO A 80 -17.61 4.91 -14.86
N ALA A 81 -18.19 4.29 -15.90
CA ALA A 81 -19.12 4.94 -16.82
C ALA A 81 -20.46 5.31 -16.16
N LYS A 82 -21.00 4.45 -15.28
CA LYS A 82 -22.30 4.69 -14.62
C LYS A 82 -22.17 5.38 -13.26
N ARG A 83 -21.03 5.23 -12.60
CA ARG A 83 -20.81 5.69 -11.22
C ARG A 83 -21.09 7.18 -11.06
N ARG A 84 -20.62 8.04 -11.97
CA ARG A 84 -20.87 9.50 -11.87
C ARG A 84 -22.36 9.84 -11.95
N LEU A 85 -23.11 9.18 -12.84
CA LEU A 85 -24.54 9.41 -13.01
C LEU A 85 -25.35 8.86 -11.82
N LEU A 86 -24.93 7.71 -11.29
CA LEU A 86 -25.66 7.00 -10.24
C LEU A 86 -25.24 7.40 -8.82
N GLU A 87 -24.10 8.08 -8.63
CA GLU A 87 -23.63 8.47 -7.29
C GLU A 87 -24.68 9.32 -6.57
N GLU A 88 -25.25 10.32 -7.25
CA GLU A 88 -26.29 11.19 -6.68
C GLU A 88 -27.54 10.40 -6.26
N LEU A 89 -28.00 9.48 -7.12
CA LEU A 89 -29.14 8.60 -6.84
C LEU A 89 -28.85 7.66 -5.66
N VAL A 90 -27.63 7.10 -5.58
CA VAL A 90 -27.24 6.20 -4.49
C VAL A 90 -27.31 6.94 -3.16
N TYR A 91 -26.73 8.14 -3.04
CA TYR A 91 -26.77 8.91 -1.79
C TYR A 91 -28.20 9.21 -1.32
N VAL A 92 -29.12 9.47 -2.25
CA VAL A 92 -30.55 9.68 -1.94
C VAL A 92 -31.20 8.39 -1.45
N ILE A 93 -31.04 7.28 -2.18
CA ILE A 93 -31.67 5.99 -1.84
C ILE A 93 -31.13 5.43 -0.52
N THR A 94 -29.84 5.57 -0.27
CA THR A 94 -29.21 5.06 0.95
C THR A 94 -29.24 6.07 2.11
N GLU A 95 -29.96 7.19 1.95
CA GLU A 95 -30.08 8.28 2.91
C GLU A 95 -28.72 8.71 3.49
N THR A 96 -27.67 8.63 2.66
CA THR A 96 -26.31 8.78 3.12
C THR A 96 -25.86 10.21 2.92
N VAL A 97 -25.46 10.87 4.00
CA VAL A 97 -24.95 12.23 3.94
C VAL A 97 -23.64 12.27 3.16
N ILE A 98 -23.61 13.09 2.10
CA ILE A 98 -22.39 13.37 1.34
C ILE A 98 -21.42 14.11 2.27
N LYS A 99 -20.34 13.44 2.67
CA LYS A 99 -19.27 14.06 3.43
C LYS A 99 -18.38 14.83 2.46
N THR A 100 -18.39 16.16 2.55
CA THR A 100 -17.39 16.96 1.86
C THR A 100 -16.02 16.58 2.39
N ALA A 101 -15.13 16.12 1.50
CA ALA A 101 -13.76 15.84 1.87
C ALA A 101 -13.12 17.13 2.40
N MET A 102 -12.73 17.12 3.67
CA MET A 102 -12.06 18.26 4.26
C MET A 102 -10.71 18.45 3.57
N GLN A 103 -10.51 19.63 2.99
CA GLN A 103 -9.27 19.98 2.29
C GLN A 103 -8.15 20.21 3.31
N ILE A 104 -7.38 19.15 3.58
CA ILE A 104 -6.21 19.23 4.44
C ILE A 104 -5.00 19.62 3.58
N ARG A 105 -4.38 20.77 3.87
CA ARG A 105 -3.09 21.12 3.27
C ARG A 105 -1.99 20.16 3.77
N TRP A 106 -0.95 19.96 2.97
CA TRP A 106 0.17 19.06 3.29
C TRP A 106 0.70 19.18 4.73
N ARG A 107 0.91 20.41 5.24
CA ARG A 107 1.35 20.65 6.63
C ARG A 107 0.38 20.07 7.66
N GLY A 108 -0.92 20.30 7.47
CA GLY A 108 -1.96 19.81 8.37
C GLY A 108 -2.11 18.28 8.32
N MET A 109 -1.82 17.67 7.16
CA MET A 109 -1.81 16.21 7.02
C MET A 109 -0.65 15.61 7.82
N TYR A 110 0.55 16.18 7.68
CA TYR A 110 1.73 15.78 8.45
C TYR A 110 1.51 15.91 9.97
N GLN A 111 0.97 17.04 10.43
CA GLN A 111 0.67 17.28 11.83
C GLN A 111 -0.33 16.26 12.40
N ARG A 112 -1.35 15.86 11.63
CA ARG A 112 -2.35 14.90 12.11
C ARG A 112 -1.83 13.48 12.17
N LEU A 113 -1.08 13.07 11.13
CA LEU A 113 -0.59 11.71 10.96
C LEU A 113 0.62 11.43 11.87
N LEU A 114 1.62 12.31 11.83
CA LEU A 114 2.91 12.11 12.50
C LEU A 114 3.02 12.88 13.81
N LYS A 115 2.04 13.73 14.15
CA LYS A 115 2.08 14.62 15.33
C LYS A 115 3.26 15.59 15.35
N VAL A 116 3.85 15.84 14.18
CA VAL A 116 4.99 16.75 13.98
C VAL A 116 4.63 17.83 12.96
N ASP A 117 5.05 19.07 13.23
CA ASP A 117 4.95 20.16 12.27
C ASP A 117 6.17 20.16 11.33
N PRO A 118 6.00 19.86 10.04
CA PRO A 118 7.12 19.74 9.12
C PRO A 118 7.78 21.09 8.78
N LEU A 119 7.20 22.21 9.24
CA LEU A 119 7.77 23.54 9.09
C LEU A 119 8.35 24.09 10.40
N LYS A 120 8.50 23.26 11.44
CA LYS A 120 9.22 23.60 12.66
C LYS A 120 10.50 22.79 12.78
N CYS A 121 11.57 23.44 13.20
CA CYS A 121 12.83 22.77 13.49
C CYS A 121 12.64 21.79 14.66
N ILE A 122 13.03 20.53 14.49
CA ILE A 122 12.94 19.51 15.56
C ILE A 122 13.89 19.77 16.73
N LEU A 123 14.88 20.66 16.56
CA LEU A 123 15.88 20.98 17.60
C LEU A 123 15.54 22.24 18.39
N CYS A 124 15.12 23.31 17.70
CA CYS A 124 14.89 24.62 18.32
C CYS A 124 13.47 25.16 18.16
N GLU A 125 12.57 24.37 17.58
CA GLU A 125 11.14 24.67 17.37
C GLU A 125 10.83 25.92 16.53
N SER A 126 11.86 26.60 16.03
CA SER A 126 11.72 27.79 15.21
C SER A 126 11.06 27.47 13.86
N GLN A 127 10.36 28.46 13.33
CA GLN A 127 9.68 28.35 12.04
C GLN A 127 10.72 28.26 10.91
N MET A 128 10.74 27.12 10.22
CA MET A 128 11.60 26.89 9.08
C MET A 128 11.15 27.76 7.89
N ARG A 129 12.13 28.28 7.16
CA ARG A 129 11.91 29.02 5.91
C ARG A 129 12.39 28.20 4.73
N PHE A 130 11.70 28.30 3.61
CA PHE A 130 12.12 27.66 2.39
C PHE A 130 13.39 28.32 1.87
N THR A 131 14.48 27.55 1.77
CA THR A 131 15.78 28.02 1.26
C THR A 131 16.02 27.58 -0.18
N GLY A 132 15.48 26.42 -0.57
CA GLY A 132 15.62 25.90 -1.93
C GLY A 132 14.99 24.51 -2.07
N LEU A 133 14.82 24.08 -3.31
CA LEU A 133 14.32 22.75 -3.66
C LEU A 133 15.42 22.00 -4.40
N LYS A 134 15.92 20.91 -3.81
CA LYS A 134 16.77 19.95 -4.53
C LYS A 134 15.85 18.95 -5.22
N ARG A 135 15.83 18.97 -6.56
CA ARG A 135 15.12 17.93 -7.33
C ARG A 135 15.88 16.62 -7.20
N GLY A 136 15.14 15.54 -6.95
CA GLY A 136 15.72 14.20 -6.91
C GLY A 136 16.24 13.75 -8.28
N TYR A 137 17.16 12.80 -8.27
CA TYR A 137 17.69 12.15 -9.46
C TYR A 137 16.61 11.31 -10.18
N ARG A 138 16.73 11.20 -11.49
CA ARG A 138 15.94 10.26 -12.31
C ARG A 138 16.35 8.84 -11.98
N LEU A 139 15.47 7.87 -12.28
CA LEU A 139 15.74 6.45 -12.01
C LEU A 139 17.04 5.97 -12.67
N ALA A 140 17.32 6.39 -13.91
CA ALA A 140 18.56 6.02 -14.59
C ALA A 140 19.82 6.49 -13.84
N GLU A 141 19.80 7.72 -13.32
CA GLU A 141 20.89 8.30 -12.54
C GLU A 141 21.04 7.58 -11.19
N LEU A 142 19.92 7.23 -10.54
CA LEU A 142 19.93 6.44 -9.30
C LEU A 142 20.51 5.04 -9.50
N VAL A 143 20.19 4.37 -10.62
CA VAL A 143 20.75 3.06 -10.96
C VAL A 143 22.25 3.15 -11.18
N MET A 144 22.74 4.19 -11.87
CA MET A 144 24.17 4.42 -12.04
C MET A 144 24.89 4.65 -10.71
N MET A 145 24.20 5.18 -9.69
CA MET A 145 24.75 5.46 -8.36
C MET A 145 24.37 4.42 -7.30
N HIS A 146 23.88 3.23 -7.69
CA HIS A 146 23.31 2.27 -6.74
C HIS A 146 24.30 1.79 -5.65
N GLU A 147 25.58 1.55 -6.00
CA GLU A 147 26.64 1.12 -5.08
C GLU A 147 27.01 2.22 -4.08
N PRO A 148 27.31 3.45 -4.50
CA PRO A 148 27.51 4.58 -3.58
C PRO A 148 26.31 4.81 -2.65
N LEU A 149 25.08 4.70 -3.15
CA LEU A 149 23.86 4.84 -2.35
C LEU A 149 23.72 3.72 -1.33
N ALA A 150 23.96 2.47 -1.73
CA ALA A 150 23.90 1.31 -0.83
C ALA A 150 24.95 1.38 0.28
N ARG A 151 26.11 1.99 0.01
CA ARG A 151 27.18 2.22 1.00
C ARG A 151 26.97 3.48 1.83
N MET A 152 25.87 4.21 1.65
CA MET A 152 25.61 5.52 2.28
C MET A 152 26.75 6.54 2.06
N GLN A 153 27.51 6.39 0.97
CA GLN A 153 28.62 7.28 0.62
C GLN A 153 28.16 8.56 -0.09
N TYR A 154 26.85 8.70 -0.31
CA TYR A 154 26.26 9.82 -0.99
C TYR A 154 25.44 10.68 -0.01
N CYS A 155 26.05 11.74 0.51
CA CYS A 155 25.36 12.78 1.27
C CYS A 155 24.90 13.85 0.29
N GLY A 156 23.72 13.64 -0.31
CA GLY A 156 23.03 14.64 -1.10
C GLY A 156 22.31 15.65 -0.23
#